data_AF-A0A1M6WQT3-F1
#
_entry.id   AF-A0A1M6WQT3-F1
#
_cell.length_a   1.000
_cell.length_b   1.000
_cell.length_c   1.000
_cell.angle_alpha   90.00
_cell.angle_beta   90.00
_cell.angle_gamma   90.00
#
_symmetry.space_group_name_H-M   'P 1'
#
loop_
_entity.id
_entity.type
_entity.pdbx_description
1 polymer ?
#
loop_
_entity_poly.entity_id
_entity_poly.type
_entity_poly.pdbx_seq_one_letter_code
_entity_poly.pdbx_strand_id
1 'polypeptide(L)'
;MTQIDFPSAYDNEAVHRQVKLLMMQHKQLNIRVEEEEVWISCQGMTGLRYLLNDDSWDWILGYLQTGDYEDFGVFPSAVSHIVNDGYKENKVKGLVEQGCNILPVSFHRETEAYISLRAFFKFGKLFFRIRRTDDFINYLIEQKLW
;
A
#
# COMPACT_ATOMS: atom_id res chain seq x y z
N MET A 1 0.46 -39.78 20.75
CA MET A 1 -0.40 -38.84 20.00
C MET A 1 0.42 -37.59 19.77
N THR A 2 0.97 -37.43 18.57
CA THR A 2 1.74 -36.24 18.19
C THR A 2 0.73 -35.18 17.77
N GLN A 3 0.63 -34.10 18.53
CA GLN A 3 -0.20 -32.95 18.21
C GLN A 3 0.38 -32.30 16.95
N ILE A 4 -0.40 -32.29 15.87
CA ILE A 4 -0.05 -31.59 14.63
C ILE A 4 -0.40 -30.13 14.88
N ASP A 5 0.61 -29.30 15.18
CA ASP A 5 0.45 -27.84 15.16
C ASP A 5 0.31 -27.39 13.71
N PHE A 6 -0.92 -27.10 13.29
CA PHE A 6 -1.15 -26.35 12.07
C PHE A 6 -0.66 -24.91 12.32
N PRO A 7 0.11 -24.30 11.39
CA PRO A 7 0.45 -22.89 11.51
C PRO A 7 -0.85 -22.08 11.63
N SER A 8 -0.96 -21.22 12.64
CA SER A 8 -2.15 -20.39 12.84
C SER A 8 -2.39 -19.56 11.57
N ALA A 9 -3.60 -19.60 11.04
CA ALA A 9 -4.00 -18.71 9.95
C ALA A 9 -3.68 -17.26 10.35
N TYR A 10 -3.11 -16.50 9.42
CA TYR A 10 -2.72 -15.13 9.69
C TYR A 10 -3.96 -14.27 9.99
N ASP A 11 -3.98 -13.62 11.16
CA ASP A 11 -5.14 -12.88 11.65
C ASP A 11 -5.16 -11.45 11.09
N ASN A 12 -5.68 -11.30 9.86
CA ASN A 12 -5.78 -10.00 9.19
C ASN A 12 -6.79 -9.06 9.90
N GLU A 13 -7.79 -9.62 10.60
CA GLU A 13 -8.75 -8.85 11.41
C GLU A 13 -8.07 -8.17 12.59
N ALA A 14 -7.19 -8.87 13.30
CA ALA A 14 -6.41 -8.29 14.39
C ALA A 14 -5.49 -7.17 13.90
N VAL A 15 -4.91 -7.32 12.71
CA VAL A 15 -4.11 -6.26 12.10
C VAL A 15 -4.98 -5.08 11.71
N HIS A 16 -6.13 -5.28 11.06
CA HIS A 16 -7.06 -4.22 10.70
C HIS A 16 -7.45 -3.37 11.93
N ARG A 17 -7.79 -4.02 13.05
CA ARG A 17 -8.07 -3.33 14.32
C ARG A 17 -6.88 -2.52 14.82
N GLN A 18 -5.66 -3.04 14.73
CA GLN A 18 -4.46 -2.29 15.11
C GLN A 18 -4.24 -1.08 14.21
N VAL A 19 -4.42 -1.22 12.90
CA VAL A 19 -4.31 -0.11 11.94
C VAL A 19 -5.35 0.96 12.26
N LYS A 20 -6.61 0.58 12.52
CA LYS A 20 -7.66 1.50 12.94
C LYS A 20 -7.29 2.26 14.21
N LEU A 21 -6.72 1.58 15.22
CA LEU A 21 -6.25 2.24 16.44
C LEU A 21 -5.15 3.29 16.18
N LEU A 22 -4.24 3.03 15.23
CA LEU A 22 -3.24 4.04 14.81
C LEU A 22 -3.90 5.23 14.13
N MET A 23 -4.91 4.97 13.29
CA MET A 23 -5.68 6.01 12.59
C MET A 23 -6.51 6.87 13.55
N MET A 24 -7.16 6.27 14.56
CA MET A 24 -7.88 6.98 15.63
C MET A 24 -6.96 7.89 16.45
N GLN A 25 -5.67 7.56 16.54
CA GLN A 25 -4.65 8.40 17.17
C GLN A 25 -4.07 9.46 16.21
N HIS A 26 -4.63 9.60 15.01
CA HIS A 26 -4.15 10.48 13.94
C HIS A 26 -2.65 10.32 13.63
N LYS A 27 -2.15 9.08 13.72
CA LYS A 27 -0.74 8.79 13.43
C LYS A 27 -0.45 8.94 11.94
N GLN A 28 0.73 9.47 11.63
CA GLN A 28 1.26 9.48 10.27
C GLN A 28 1.68 8.06 9.87
N LEU A 29 1.07 7.53 8.81
CA LEU A 29 1.33 6.17 8.33
C LEU A 29 2.34 6.17 7.16
N ASN A 30 3.38 5.34 7.27
CA ASN A 30 4.34 5.06 6.21
C ASN A 30 4.04 3.66 5.68
N ILE A 31 3.54 3.59 4.46
CA ILE A 31 3.00 2.36 3.89
C ILE A 31 3.83 1.95 2.69
N ARG A 32 4.45 0.78 2.75
CA ARG A 32 5.08 0.15 1.60
C ARG A 32 4.10 -0.80 0.95
N VAL A 33 3.89 -0.64 -0.35
CA VAL A 33 2.96 -1.45 -1.14
C VAL A 33 3.73 -2.57 -1.83
N GLU A 34 3.33 -3.81 -1.55
CA GLU A 34 3.79 -5.03 -2.22
C GLU A 34 2.66 -5.56 -3.14
N GLU A 35 2.76 -6.79 -3.65
CA GLU A 35 1.80 -7.30 -4.65
C GLU A 35 0.40 -7.62 -4.07
N GLU A 36 0.33 -8.13 -2.83
CA GLU A 36 -0.93 -8.55 -2.19
C GLU A 36 -1.12 -7.96 -0.78
N GLU A 37 -0.13 -7.21 -0.32
CA GLU A 37 -0.06 -6.74 1.06
C GLU A 37 0.62 -5.39 1.15
N VAL A 38 0.43 -4.76 2.30
CA VAL A 38 1.16 -3.56 2.67
C VAL A 38 1.89 -3.77 3.98
N TRP A 39 3.02 -3.08 4.10
CA TRP A 39 3.72 -2.92 5.35
C TRP A 39 3.49 -1.51 5.89
N ILE A 40 2.72 -1.42 6.97
CA ILE A 40 2.31 -0.17 7.60
C ILE A 40 3.19 0.11 8.81
N SER A 41 3.88 1.24 8.82
CA SER A 41 4.73 1.65 9.94
C SER A 41 4.43 3.09 10.36
N CYS A 42 4.68 3.43 11.61
CA CYS A 42 4.59 4.80 12.11
C CYS A 42 5.77 5.08 13.05
N GLN A 43 5.91 6.32 13.50
CA GLN A 43 6.96 6.67 14.45
C GLN A 43 6.84 5.82 15.72
N GLY A 44 7.91 5.09 16.07
CA GLY A 44 7.97 4.23 17.25
C GLY A 44 7.38 2.82 17.09
N MET A 45 6.95 2.41 15.89
CA MET A 45 6.42 1.07 15.61
C MET A 45 7.08 0.47 14.37
N THR A 46 7.57 -0.77 14.49
CA THR A 46 8.03 -1.56 13.34
C THR A 46 6.84 -2.00 12.48
N GLY A 47 7.06 -2.24 11.18
CA GLY A 47 5.99 -2.46 10.21
C GLY A 47 5.03 -3.60 10.57
N LEU A 48 3.73 -3.32 10.48
CA LEU A 48 2.65 -4.29 10.45
C LEU A 48 2.42 -4.72 9.01
N ARG A 49 2.58 -6.01 8.73
CA ARG A 49 2.04 -6.61 7.50
C ARG A 49 0.52 -6.49 7.57
N TYR A 50 -0.16 -6.17 6.47
CA TYR A 50 -1.62 -6.09 6.36
C TYR A 50 -2.03 -6.51 4.95
N LEU A 51 -2.91 -7.51 4.83
CA LEU A 51 -3.40 -7.97 3.52
C LEU A 51 -4.49 -7.02 3.03
N LEU A 52 -4.40 -6.63 1.77
CA LEU A 52 -5.35 -5.71 1.15
C LEU A 52 -6.44 -6.45 0.37
N ASN A 53 -7.62 -5.85 0.37
CA ASN A 53 -8.61 -5.98 -0.69
C ASN A 53 -8.97 -4.56 -1.16
N ASP A 54 -9.90 -4.44 -2.10
CA ASP A 54 -10.23 -3.13 -2.65
C ASP A 54 -10.88 -2.21 -1.60
N ASP A 55 -11.78 -2.73 -0.76
CA ASP A 55 -12.40 -1.96 0.32
C ASP A 55 -11.36 -1.45 1.35
N SER A 56 -10.42 -2.31 1.76
CA SER A 56 -9.38 -1.93 2.72
C SER A 56 -8.33 -1.00 2.12
N TRP A 57 -8.09 -1.09 0.81
CA TRP A 57 -7.28 -0.11 0.09
C TRP A 57 -7.94 1.27 0.09
N ASP A 58 -9.22 1.35 -0.26
CA ASP A 58 -9.97 2.60 -0.31
C ASP A 58 -10.09 3.23 1.08
N TRP A 59 -10.30 2.42 2.11
CA TRP A 59 -10.29 2.87 3.51
C TRP A 59 -8.94 3.48 3.91
N ILE A 60 -7.82 2.79 3.63
CA ILE A 60 -6.47 3.32 3.92
C ILE A 60 -6.23 4.63 3.16
N LEU A 61 -6.61 4.67 1.89
CA LEU A 61 -6.41 5.85 1.05
C LEU A 61 -7.24 7.04 1.55
N GLY A 62 -8.50 6.79 1.93
CA GLY A 62 -9.39 7.76 2.55
C GLY A 62 -8.79 8.36 3.83
N TYR A 63 -8.23 7.52 4.71
CA TYR A 63 -7.52 7.99 5.89
C TYR A 63 -6.31 8.84 5.53
N LEU A 64 -5.45 8.38 4.62
CA LEU A 64 -4.26 9.13 4.21
C LEU A 64 -4.61 10.54 3.71
N GLN A 65 -5.67 10.65 2.92
CA GLN A 65 -6.14 11.91 2.34
C GLN A 65 -6.83 12.82 3.36
N THR A 66 -7.76 12.28 4.16
CA THR A 66 -8.71 13.08 4.96
C THR A 66 -8.45 13.02 6.46
N GLY A 67 -7.88 11.92 6.94
CA GLY A 67 -7.75 11.58 8.36
C GLY A 67 -8.96 10.85 8.95
N ASP A 68 -9.98 10.56 8.13
CA ASP A 68 -11.12 9.76 8.55
C ASP A 68 -10.71 8.29 8.73
N TYR A 69 -11.01 7.74 9.91
CA TYR A 69 -10.63 6.38 10.30
C TYR A 69 -11.81 5.41 10.25
N GLU A 70 -13.02 5.89 9.96
CA GLU A 70 -14.20 5.03 9.90
C GLU A 70 -14.08 4.05 8.73
N ASP A 71 -14.22 2.76 9.03
CA ASP A 71 -14.03 1.65 8.10
C ASP A 71 -15.33 1.20 7.43
N PHE A 72 -16.49 1.69 7.88
CA PHE A 72 -17.82 1.39 7.37
C PHE A 72 -18.09 -0.10 7.07
N GLY A 73 -17.50 -1.00 7.88
CA GLY A 73 -17.68 -2.45 7.73
C GLY A 73 -16.78 -3.10 6.69
N VAL A 74 -15.58 -2.57 6.44
CA VAL A 74 -14.52 -3.29 5.70
C VAL A 74 -14.33 -4.69 6.30
N PHE A 75 -14.39 -5.72 5.46
CA PHE A 75 -14.10 -7.11 5.84
C PHE A 75 -12.70 -7.48 5.36
N PRO A 76 -11.64 -7.26 6.17
CA PRO A 76 -10.26 -7.37 5.72
C PRO A 76 -9.84 -8.81 5.41
N SER A 77 -10.55 -9.81 5.93
CA SER A 77 -10.30 -11.22 5.60
C SER A 77 -10.86 -11.65 4.24
N ALA A 78 -11.69 -10.84 3.59
CA ALA A 78 -12.21 -11.09 2.25
C ALA A 78 -11.16 -10.72 1.18
N VAL A 79 -9.99 -11.36 1.24
CA VAL A 79 -8.89 -11.16 0.29
C VAL A 79 -9.09 -12.08 -0.91
N SER A 80 -9.10 -11.52 -2.12
CA SER A 80 -9.07 -12.33 -3.34
C SER A 80 -7.60 -12.65 -3.67
N HIS A 81 -7.26 -13.95 -3.72
CA HIS A 81 -5.91 -14.41 -4.08
C HIS A 81 -5.66 -14.41 -5.59
N ILE A 82 -6.33 -13.53 -6.34
CA ILE A 82 -6.05 -13.42 -7.77
C ILE A 82 -4.76 -12.61 -7.89
N VAL A 83 -3.65 -13.33 -8.07
CA VAL A 83 -2.36 -12.74 -8.46
C VAL A 83 -2.62 -11.92 -9.71
N ASN A 84 -2.62 -10.60 -9.55
CA ASN A 84 -2.85 -9.67 -10.64
C ASN A 84 -1.50 -9.07 -11.01
N ASP A 85 -0.91 -9.61 -12.10
CA ASP A 85 0.26 -9.01 -12.72
C ASP A 85 -0.04 -7.53 -12.98
N GLY A 86 0.72 -6.64 -12.33
CA GLY A 86 0.52 -5.19 -12.41
C GLY A 86 -0.33 -4.58 -11.29
N TYR A 87 -0.62 -5.29 -10.19
CA TYR A 87 -1.34 -4.72 -9.03
C TYR A 87 -0.78 -3.36 -8.59
N LYS A 88 0.54 -3.29 -8.33
CA LYS A 88 1.20 -2.03 -7.94
C LYS A 88 1.12 -0.96 -9.02
N GLU A 89 1.25 -1.34 -10.29
CA GLU A 89 1.12 -0.39 -11.42
C GLU A 89 -0.29 0.20 -11.47
N ASN A 90 -1.31 -0.63 -11.29
CA ASN A 90 -2.72 -0.22 -11.29
C ASN A 90 -3.02 0.71 -10.12
N LYS A 91 -2.50 0.44 -8.92
CA LYS A 91 -2.65 1.36 -7.77
C LYS A 91 -1.94 2.69 -8.04
N VAL A 92 -0.76 2.71 -8.67
CA VAL A 92 -0.10 3.97 -9.08
C VAL A 92 -0.93 4.72 -10.12
N LYS A 93 -1.44 4.03 -11.15
CA LYS A 93 -2.29 4.63 -12.19
C LYS A 93 -3.54 5.28 -11.59
N GLY A 94 -4.26 4.55 -10.73
CA GLY A 94 -5.43 5.08 -10.04
C GLY A 94 -5.12 6.32 -9.17
N LEU A 95 -3.95 6.35 -8.52
CA LEU A 95 -3.52 7.53 -7.76
C LEU A 95 -3.24 8.74 -8.67
N VAL A 96 -2.63 8.54 -9.85
CA VAL A 96 -2.41 9.62 -10.83
C VAL A 96 -3.74 10.15 -11.35
N GLU A 97 -4.68 9.27 -11.68
CA GLU A 97 -6.02 9.63 -12.16
C GLU A 97 -6.80 10.44 -11.11
N GLN A 98 -6.63 10.14 -9.82
CA GLN A 98 -7.18 10.92 -8.71
C GLN A 98 -6.45 12.24 -8.46
N GLY A 99 -5.40 12.57 -9.22
CA GLY A 99 -4.61 13.79 -9.06
C GLY A 99 -3.69 13.78 -7.84
N CYS A 100 -3.34 12.60 -7.31
CA CYS A 100 -2.44 12.49 -6.17
C CYS A 100 -1.02 12.91 -6.53
N ASN A 101 -0.32 13.55 -5.59
CA ASN A 101 1.08 13.94 -5.77
C ASN A 101 2.01 12.74 -5.63
N ILE A 102 2.39 12.16 -6.77
CA ILE A 102 3.35 11.06 -6.89
C ILE A 102 4.68 11.60 -7.41
N LEU A 103 5.78 11.27 -6.74
CA LEU A 103 7.12 11.66 -7.14
C LEU A 103 8.02 10.43 -7.28
N PRO A 104 8.82 10.33 -8.36
CA PRO A 104 9.88 9.35 -8.42
C PRO A 104 10.93 9.66 -7.36
N VAL A 105 11.45 8.62 -6.71
CA VAL A 105 12.63 8.78 -5.86
C VAL A 105 13.84 8.82 -6.79
N SER A 106 14.47 9.99 -6.89
CA SER A 106 15.59 10.21 -7.81
C SER A 106 16.77 9.30 -7.46
N PHE A 107 17.02 8.31 -8.31
CA PHE A 107 18.28 7.55 -8.35
C PHE A 107 18.87 7.62 -9.75
N HIS A 108 20.20 7.46 -9.86
CA HIS A 108 20.92 7.50 -11.13
C HIS A 108 20.31 6.51 -12.12
N ARG A 109 19.93 7.02 -13.30
CA ARG A 109 18.83 6.51 -14.12
C ARG A 109 19.10 5.18 -14.86
N GLU A 110 20.32 4.66 -14.83
CA GLU A 110 20.77 3.70 -15.86
C GLU A 110 21.01 2.25 -15.38
N THR A 111 21.03 1.95 -14.07
CA THR A 111 21.49 0.63 -13.59
C THR A 111 20.50 -0.19 -12.75
N GLU A 112 19.37 0.36 -12.34
CA GLU A 112 18.43 -0.37 -11.46
C GLU A 112 17.30 -1.04 -12.24
N ALA A 113 16.98 -2.30 -11.89
CA ALA A 113 15.86 -3.05 -12.47
C ALA A 113 14.47 -2.59 -11.98
N TYR A 114 14.40 -1.60 -11.09
CA TYR A 114 13.18 -1.13 -10.43
C TYR A 114 13.07 0.39 -10.44
N ILE A 115 11.84 0.90 -10.42
CA ILE A 115 11.49 2.30 -10.18
C ILE A 115 10.92 2.40 -8.78
N SER A 116 11.40 3.37 -8.02
CA SER A 116 10.84 3.71 -6.70
C SER A 116 9.99 4.96 -6.82
N LEU A 117 8.73 4.88 -6.38
CA LEU A 117 7.79 6.01 -6.37
C LEU A 117 7.32 6.29 -4.93
N ARG A 118 7.01 7.55 -4.65
CA ARG A 118 6.45 7.98 -3.38
C ARG A 118 5.24 8.87 -3.61
N ALA A 119 4.12 8.52 -3.01
CA ALA A 119 2.94 9.39 -2.96
C ALA A 119 2.82 10.03 -1.58
N PHE A 120 2.56 11.33 -1.53
CA PHE A 120 2.47 12.09 -0.29
C PHE A 120 1.03 12.50 0.01
N PHE A 121 0.63 12.30 1.26
CA PHE A 121 -0.70 12.64 1.77
C PHE A 121 -0.60 13.38 3.10
N LYS A 122 -1.73 13.91 3.59
CA LYS A 122 -1.80 14.66 4.85
C LYS A 122 -1.52 13.78 6.07
N PHE A 123 -1.96 12.52 6.05
CA PHE A 123 -1.80 11.56 7.15
C PHE A 123 -0.82 10.43 6.84
N GLY A 124 0.05 10.61 5.85
CA GLY A 124 1.11 9.66 5.60
C GLY A 124 1.67 9.69 4.18
N LYS A 125 2.30 8.58 3.81
CA LYS A 125 2.88 8.41 2.47
C LYS A 125 2.87 6.95 2.06
N LEU A 126 2.70 6.74 0.76
CA LEU A 126 2.84 5.44 0.11
C LEU A 126 4.21 5.33 -0.56
N PHE A 127 4.76 4.13 -0.55
CA PHE A 127 6.00 3.77 -1.22
C PHE A 127 5.77 2.59 -2.14
N PHE A 128 6.18 2.73 -3.39
CA PHE A 128 6.11 1.68 -4.40
C PHE A 128 7.51 1.35 -4.89
N ARG A 129 7.76 0.06 -5.12
CA ARG A 129 8.93 -0.45 -5.85
C ARG A 129 8.44 -1.37 -6.95
N ILE A 130 8.49 -0.87 -8.19
CA ILE A 130 7.89 -1.52 -9.37
C ILE A 130 9.00 -1.89 -10.34
N ARG A 131 8.92 -3.07 -10.95
CA ARG A 131 9.90 -3.51 -11.94
C ARG A 131 9.88 -2.56 -13.13
N ARG A 132 11.05 -2.24 -13.68
CA ARG A 132 11.14 -1.48 -14.92
C ARG A 132 10.62 -2.31 -16.08
N THR A 133 9.59 -1.80 -16.74
CA THR A 133 9.06 -2.27 -18.02
C THR A 133 8.97 -1.06 -18.94
N ASP A 134 9.11 -1.26 -20.25
CA ASP A 134 9.01 -0.17 -21.22
C ASP A 134 7.62 0.48 -21.16
N ASP A 135 6.58 -0.32 -20.98
CA ASP A 135 5.19 0.14 -20.84
C ASP A 135 5.01 1.07 -19.63
N PHE A 136 5.53 0.68 -18.45
CA PHE A 136 5.38 1.51 -17.26
C PHE A 136 6.25 2.76 -17.30
N ILE A 137 7.45 2.70 -17.90
CA ILE A 137 8.29 3.89 -18.13
C ILE A 137 7.60 4.87 -19.07
N ASN A 138 7.08 4.39 -20.21
CA ASN A 138 6.36 5.24 -21.16
C ASN A 138 5.16 5.91 -20.50
N TYR A 139 4.38 5.16 -19.71
CA TYR A 139 3.31 5.71 -18.90
C TYR A 139 3.78 6.85 -17.98
N LEU A 140 4.87 6.67 -17.22
CA LEU A 140 5.38 7.72 -16.34
C LEU A 140 5.86 8.97 -17.11
N ILE A 141 6.46 8.80 -18.29
CA ILE A 141 6.88 9.91 -19.17
C ILE A 141 5.66 10.69 -19.66
N GLU A 142 4.61 10.00 -20.13
CA GLU A 142 3.36 10.62 -20.58
C GLU A 142 2.69 11.45 -19.47
N GLN A 143 2.74 10.96 -18.23
CA GLN A 143 2.23 11.65 -17.05
C GLN A 143 3.18 12.75 -16.53
N LYS A 144 4.33 12.98 -17.19
CA LYS A 144 5.37 13.94 -16.77
C LYS A 144 5.92 13.66 -15.36
N LEU A 145 5.95 12.38 -14.98
CA LEU A 145 6.48 11.88 -13.71
C LEU A 145 7.90 11.33 -13.83
N TRP A 146 8.46 11.22 -15.03
CA TRP A 146 9.77 10.63 -15.31
C TRP A 146 10.60 11.46 -16.31
#